data_AF-A0A672NMN9-F1
#
_entry.id   AF-A0A672NMN9-F1
#
_cell.length_a   1.000
_cell.length_b   1.000
_cell.length_c   1.000
_cell.angle_alpha   90.00
_cell.angle_beta   90.00
_cell.angle_gamma   90.00
#
_symmetry.space_group_name_H-M   'P 1'
#
loop_
_entity.id
_entity.type
_entity.pdbx_description
1 polymer ?
#
loop_
_entity_poly.entity_id
_entity_poly.type
_entity_poly.pdbx_seq_one_letter_code
_entity_poly.pdbx_strand_id
1 'polypeptide(L)'
;MERSAALLLVLALVNISCCCLDPPAAYGFTGAVCRLTYPAAVVLNEKTTEVIQAAFQHAKYPSVEGQRSIGFGTVKYGFHNLEIHNLSIGKSEFELKENEGIGISISNVSAVFKGTINYGYGSCYLAVYGRVREPSDFIKNIQLTENRMLYFWISDGLLDPLMSAAHHDGRFIRNISGTELTDLFQTELSSARPELLNKWLSSEGPMLKARSVSVPHMWTTTEGTSVRAVAGVELLLDSQDMPALYFETDVTVVVNASYAEKKLILKATADYKCIFIHKCYMISLKMEENLRGHLQEAVEKMGIPKVISYLEPELTALMDEQGLNLFDIINPEVLPQDGYVIVQLDFGFPQHLLVEFLKRTLN
;
A
#
# COMPACT_ATOMS: atom_id res chain seq x y z
N MET A 1 21.02 -5.66 -23.09
CA MET A 1 19.67 -5.62 -23.70
C MET A 1 18.80 -4.59 -22.96
N GLU A 2 19.28 -3.35 -22.80
CA GLU A 2 18.70 -2.43 -21.80
C GLU A 2 17.92 -1.22 -22.35
N ARG A 3 18.10 -0.85 -23.63
CA ARG A 3 17.48 0.39 -24.17
C ARG A 3 15.95 0.34 -24.36
N SER A 4 15.33 -0.84 -24.21
CA SER A 4 13.87 -1.00 -24.33
C SER A 4 13.11 -0.66 -23.05
N ALA A 5 13.63 -1.06 -21.88
CA ALA A 5 12.96 -0.84 -20.60
C ALA A 5 12.80 0.65 -20.26
N ALA A 6 13.84 1.46 -20.52
CA ALA A 6 13.78 2.91 -20.34
C ALA A 6 12.74 3.58 -21.25
N LEU A 7 12.56 3.09 -22.49
CA LEU A 7 11.58 3.65 -23.42
C LEU A 7 10.14 3.32 -23.01
N LEU A 8 9.90 2.10 -22.48
CA LEU A 8 8.63 1.71 -21.90
C LEU A 8 8.30 2.51 -20.63
N LEU A 9 9.28 2.75 -19.75
CA LEU A 9 9.08 3.59 -18.57
C LEU A 9 8.71 5.04 -18.95
N VAL A 10 9.36 5.61 -19.96
CA VAL A 10 9.04 6.95 -20.47
C VAL A 10 7.66 6.98 -21.14
N LEU A 11 7.30 5.97 -21.94
CA LEU A 11 5.98 5.90 -22.57
C LEU A 11 4.84 5.71 -21.55
N ALA A 12 5.09 5.01 -20.44
CA ALA A 12 4.17 4.91 -19.31
C ALA A 12 3.99 6.23 -18.53
N LEU A 13 4.99 7.12 -18.56
CA LEU A 13 4.95 8.44 -17.92
C LEU A 13 4.43 9.56 -18.84
N VAL A 14 4.40 9.34 -20.16
CA VAL A 14 4.04 10.36 -21.17
C VAL A 14 2.54 10.41 -21.48
N ASN A 15 1.75 9.39 -21.11
CA ASN A 15 0.29 9.42 -21.24
C ASN A 15 -0.40 9.65 -19.88
N ILE A 16 -1.38 10.56 -19.88
CA ILE A 16 -2.27 10.91 -18.75
C ILE A 16 -1.58 11.60 -17.55
N SER A 17 -0.67 12.55 -17.82
CA SER A 17 -0.55 13.74 -16.96
C SER A 17 -1.66 14.75 -17.29
N CYS A 18 -2.91 14.38 -17.02
CA CYS A 18 -4.08 15.25 -17.16
C CYS A 18 -4.63 15.64 -15.77
N CYS A 19 -3.94 16.55 -15.08
CA CYS A 19 -4.33 17.07 -13.77
C CYS A 19 -5.61 17.96 -13.77
N CYS A 20 -6.36 17.98 -14.87
CA CYS A 20 -7.51 18.84 -15.12
C CYS A 20 -8.62 18.08 -15.87
N LEU A 21 -9.05 16.94 -15.33
CA LEU A 21 -10.30 16.26 -15.73
C LEU A 21 -11.41 16.60 -14.72
N ASP A 22 -12.65 16.69 -15.21
CA ASP A 22 -13.81 16.95 -14.36
C ASP A 22 -13.92 15.91 -13.23
N PRO A 23 -14.25 16.33 -11.99
CA PRO A 23 -14.15 15.46 -10.82
C PRO A 23 -14.90 14.12 -10.95
N PRO A 24 -16.15 14.04 -11.47
CA PRO A 24 -16.80 12.74 -11.69
C PRO A 24 -16.19 11.90 -12.82
N ALA A 25 -15.62 12.54 -13.85
CA ALA A 25 -15.08 11.85 -15.02
C ALA A 25 -13.74 11.18 -14.72
N ALA A 26 -12.91 11.78 -13.85
CA ALA A 26 -11.59 11.25 -13.49
C ALA A 26 -11.64 9.81 -12.91
N TYR A 27 -12.68 9.48 -12.13
CA TYR A 27 -12.86 8.17 -11.49
C TYR A 27 -13.21 7.05 -12.49
N GLY A 28 -13.65 7.40 -13.70
CA GLY A 28 -13.82 6.45 -14.81
C GLY A 28 -12.51 6.07 -15.50
N PHE A 29 -11.38 6.73 -15.17
CA PHE A 29 -10.08 6.53 -15.81
C PHE A 29 -8.94 6.21 -14.82
N THR A 30 -9.18 6.21 -13.51
CA THR A 30 -8.18 5.86 -12.48
C THR A 30 -8.48 4.50 -11.87
N GLY A 31 -7.44 3.68 -11.65
CA GLY A 31 -7.59 2.36 -11.01
C GLY A 31 -7.73 2.41 -9.47
N ALA A 32 -7.27 3.50 -8.85
CA ALA A 32 -7.44 3.76 -7.42
C ALA A 32 -7.45 5.28 -7.15
N VAL A 33 -8.07 5.68 -6.04
CA VAL A 33 -8.12 7.08 -5.56
C VAL A 33 -7.95 7.10 -4.04
N CYS A 34 -7.14 8.05 -3.55
CA CYS A 34 -6.98 8.35 -2.14
C CYS A 34 -7.64 9.70 -1.82
N ARG A 35 -8.53 9.74 -0.81
CA ARG A 35 -9.12 10.98 -0.27
C ARG A 35 -8.76 11.14 1.20
N LEU A 36 -8.13 12.27 1.51
CA LEU A 36 -7.86 12.74 2.86
C LEU A 36 -8.90 13.84 3.20
N THR A 37 -9.50 13.78 4.38
CA THR A 37 -10.61 14.67 4.78
C THR A 37 -10.20 15.74 5.78
N TYR A 38 -11.11 16.66 6.11
CA TYR A 38 -10.86 17.72 7.10
C TYR A 38 -10.39 17.17 8.47
N PRO A 39 -11.01 16.13 9.08
CA PRO A 39 -10.49 15.47 10.29
C PRO A 39 -9.02 15.04 10.21
N ALA A 40 -8.56 14.51 9.08
CA ALA A 40 -7.15 14.14 8.90
C ALA A 40 -6.23 15.37 8.85
N ALA A 41 -6.68 16.42 8.16
CA ALA A 41 -5.95 17.68 8.07
C ALA A 41 -5.83 18.39 9.43
N VAL A 42 -6.77 18.19 10.36
CA VAL A 42 -6.61 18.61 11.77
C VAL A 42 -5.43 17.90 12.42
N VAL A 43 -5.39 16.57 12.38
CA VAL A 43 -4.32 15.75 12.99
C VAL A 43 -2.94 16.07 12.40
N LEU A 44 -2.87 16.33 11.09
CA LEU A 44 -1.63 16.77 10.45
C LEU A 44 -1.24 18.21 10.86
N ASN A 45 -2.20 19.13 10.98
CA ASN A 45 -1.92 20.50 11.42
C ASN A 45 -1.40 20.61 12.87
N GLU A 46 -1.75 19.66 13.75
CA GLU A 46 -1.11 19.58 15.08
C GLU A 46 0.41 19.42 15.02
N LYS A 47 0.95 18.89 13.91
CA LYS A 47 2.38 18.66 13.67
C LYS A 47 3.03 19.67 12.73
N THR A 48 2.24 20.51 12.06
CA THR A 48 2.73 21.58 11.17
C THR A 48 3.72 22.52 11.85
N THR A 49 3.53 22.82 13.14
CA THR A 49 4.44 23.65 13.94
C THR A 49 5.86 23.06 14.02
N GLU A 50 5.99 21.74 14.16
CA GLU A 50 7.28 21.04 14.20
C GLU A 50 7.98 21.07 12.83
N VAL A 51 7.22 20.91 11.74
CA VAL A 51 7.73 21.03 10.36
C VAL A 51 8.27 22.44 10.10
N ILE A 52 7.50 23.47 10.44
CA ILE A 52 7.91 24.88 10.29
C ILE A 52 9.16 25.15 11.13
N GLN A 53 9.17 24.74 12.40
CA GLN A 53 10.31 24.96 13.29
C GLN A 53 11.58 24.32 12.74
N ALA A 54 11.51 23.07 12.26
CA ALA A 54 12.64 22.39 11.66
C ALA A 54 13.11 23.07 10.36
N ALA A 55 12.19 23.47 9.47
CA ALA A 55 12.52 24.16 8.23
C ALA A 55 13.23 25.51 8.48
N PHE A 56 12.79 26.28 9.48
CA PHE A 56 13.46 27.52 9.89
C PHE A 56 14.83 27.27 10.56
N GLN A 57 14.97 26.20 11.35
CA GLN A 57 16.26 25.85 11.97
C GLN A 57 17.35 25.47 10.96
N HIS A 58 16.98 24.85 9.83
CA HIS A 58 17.92 24.41 8.79
C HIS A 58 18.01 25.37 7.59
N ALA A 59 17.29 26.50 7.63
CA ALA A 59 17.34 27.52 6.59
C ALA A 59 18.70 28.25 6.59
N LYS A 60 19.34 28.35 5.42
CA LYS A 60 20.63 29.04 5.25
C LYS A 60 20.39 30.54 5.07
N TYR A 61 20.64 31.32 6.11
CA TYR A 61 20.54 32.79 6.05
C TYR A 61 21.81 33.38 5.40
N PRO A 62 21.69 34.11 4.27
CA PRO A 62 22.84 34.72 3.62
C PRO A 62 23.43 35.84 4.48
N SER A 63 24.74 36.10 4.33
CA SER A 63 25.34 37.28 4.96
C SER A 63 24.73 38.55 4.37
N VAL A 64 24.28 39.48 5.23
CA VAL A 64 23.71 40.75 4.80
C VAL A 64 24.80 41.82 4.84
N GLU A 65 25.46 42.01 3.72
CA GLU A 65 26.46 43.05 3.51
C GLU A 65 25.83 44.31 2.89
N GLY A 66 26.33 45.48 3.26
CA GLY A 66 25.82 46.74 2.78
C GLY A 66 26.77 47.91 3.00
N GLN A 67 26.49 49.03 2.34
CA GLN A 67 27.34 50.20 2.35
C GLN A 67 26.49 51.47 2.35
N ARG A 68 26.57 52.28 3.41
CA ARG A 68 25.65 53.41 3.65
C ARG A 68 26.39 54.69 4.04
N SER A 69 26.07 55.79 3.38
CA SER A 69 26.61 57.11 3.73
C SER A 69 25.95 57.70 4.97
N ILE A 70 26.79 58.17 5.88
CA ILE A 70 26.46 58.95 7.08
C ILE A 70 27.24 60.28 6.96
N GLY A 71 26.84 61.34 7.66
CA GLY A 71 27.39 62.70 7.47
C GLY A 71 28.91 62.89 7.63
N PHE A 72 29.62 61.90 8.17
CA PHE A 72 31.08 61.92 8.37
C PHE A 72 31.84 60.90 7.50
N GLY A 73 31.13 60.20 6.61
CA GLY A 73 31.71 59.16 5.75
C GLY A 73 30.75 58.00 5.51
N THR A 74 31.09 57.16 4.54
CA THR A 74 30.32 55.95 4.24
C THR A 74 30.81 54.78 5.10
N VAL A 75 29.87 53.99 5.63
CA VAL A 75 30.12 52.80 6.44
C VAL A 75 29.77 51.56 5.62
N LYS A 76 30.74 50.66 5.44
CA LYS A 76 30.51 49.25 5.08
C LYS A 76 30.14 48.48 6.35
N TYR A 77 29.16 47.61 6.25
CA TYR A 77 28.74 46.72 7.33
C TYR A 77 28.38 45.34 6.78
N GLY A 78 28.53 44.31 7.60
CA GLY A 78 28.21 42.93 7.25
C GLY A 78 27.65 42.18 8.46
N PHE A 79 26.47 41.60 8.30
CA PHE A 79 25.89 40.66 9.24
C PHE A 79 26.17 39.25 8.73
N HIS A 80 27.03 38.51 9.41
CA HIS A 80 27.51 37.18 9.00
C HIS A 80 27.10 36.10 9.99
N ASN A 81 27.15 34.84 9.55
CA ASN A 81 26.83 33.66 10.36
C ASN A 81 25.48 33.80 11.07
N LEU A 82 24.45 34.21 10.30
CA LEU A 82 23.10 34.39 10.79
C LEU A 82 22.44 33.02 10.99
N GLU A 83 22.04 32.73 12.21
CA GLU A 83 21.46 31.46 12.64
C GLU A 83 20.25 31.73 13.54
N ILE A 84 19.21 30.90 13.47
CA ILE A 84 18.12 30.95 14.45
C ILE A 84 18.59 30.27 15.74
N HIS A 85 18.65 31.06 16.81
CA HIS A 85 19.05 30.58 18.13
C HIS A 85 17.85 30.11 18.96
N ASN A 86 16.68 30.74 18.79
CA ASN A 86 15.43 30.31 19.40
C ASN A 86 14.25 30.65 18.46
N LEU A 87 13.25 29.78 18.41
CA LEU A 87 12.04 29.95 17.60
C LEU A 87 10.86 29.36 18.38
N SER A 88 9.81 30.16 18.57
CA SER A 88 8.52 29.70 19.08
C SER A 88 7.40 30.06 18.10
N ILE A 89 6.41 29.19 18.01
CA ILE A 89 5.21 29.34 17.17
C ILE A 89 4.00 29.18 18.09
N GLY A 90 3.20 30.23 18.25
CA GLY A 90 2.09 30.22 19.21
C GLY A 90 0.84 29.48 18.74
N LYS A 91 0.51 29.53 17.43
CA LYS A 91 -0.62 28.77 16.86
C LYS A 91 -0.43 28.50 15.36
N SER A 92 -0.83 27.31 14.92
CA SER A 92 -1.01 26.95 13.50
C SER A 92 -2.49 26.64 13.26
N GLU A 93 -3.07 27.28 12.26
CA GLU A 93 -4.42 27.03 11.76
C GLU A 93 -4.32 26.64 10.28
N PHE A 94 -5.27 25.85 9.78
CA PHE A 94 -5.36 25.50 8.37
C PHE A 94 -6.78 25.74 7.85
N GLU A 95 -6.89 25.96 6.55
CA GLU A 95 -8.13 26.12 5.82
C GLU A 95 -8.05 25.23 4.58
N LEU A 96 -8.97 24.25 4.47
CA LEU A 96 -9.18 23.56 3.19
C LEU A 96 -9.97 24.50 2.30
N LYS A 97 -9.23 25.35 1.59
CA LYS A 97 -9.81 26.23 0.60
C LYS A 97 -10.21 25.39 -0.59
N GLU A 98 -11.53 25.31 -0.78
CA GLU A 98 -12.09 24.75 -1.99
C GLU A 98 -11.42 25.41 -3.20
N ASN A 99 -10.93 24.60 -4.13
CA ASN A 99 -10.27 25.04 -5.36
C ASN A 99 -8.86 25.68 -5.17
N GLU A 100 -8.60 26.49 -4.14
CA GLU A 100 -7.25 27.11 -3.96
C GLU A 100 -6.20 26.11 -3.41
N GLY A 101 -6.62 25.10 -2.64
CA GLY A 101 -5.74 24.15 -1.96
C GLY A 101 -5.73 24.31 -0.44
N ILE A 102 -4.57 24.11 0.21
CA ILE A 102 -4.47 24.16 1.68
C ILE A 102 -3.85 25.48 2.12
N GLY A 103 -4.67 26.38 2.64
CA GLY A 103 -4.19 27.57 3.34
C GLY A 103 -3.65 27.19 4.72
N ILE A 104 -2.46 27.67 5.08
CA ILE A 104 -1.87 27.48 6.42
C ILE A 104 -1.56 28.85 7.01
N SER A 105 -2.19 29.15 8.15
CA SER A 105 -2.13 30.42 8.87
C SER A 105 -1.38 30.25 10.18
N ILE A 106 -0.17 30.81 10.25
CA ILE A 106 0.73 30.69 11.40
C ILE A 106 0.75 32.02 12.15
N SER A 107 0.48 32.02 13.45
CA SER A 107 0.42 33.24 14.26
C SER A 107 1.26 33.16 15.53
N ASN A 108 1.60 34.32 16.08
CA ASN A 108 2.49 34.48 17.24
C ASN A 108 3.84 33.74 17.06
N VAL A 109 4.46 33.91 15.89
CA VAL A 109 5.82 33.43 15.61
C VAL A 109 6.83 34.41 16.18
N SER A 110 7.77 33.94 16.99
CA SER A 110 8.89 34.72 17.53
C SER A 110 10.21 34.02 17.22
N ALA A 111 11.11 34.71 16.51
CA ALA A 111 12.41 34.18 16.11
C ALA A 111 13.54 35.06 16.65
N VAL A 112 14.45 34.46 17.40
CA VAL A 112 15.67 35.10 17.93
C VAL A 112 16.85 34.67 17.07
N PHE A 113 17.39 35.59 16.28
CA PHE A 113 18.57 35.37 15.48
C PHE A 113 19.85 35.67 16.26
N LYS A 114 20.89 34.88 16.01
CA LYS A 114 22.26 35.10 16.45
C LYS A 114 23.14 35.29 15.21
N GLY A 115 24.22 36.07 15.33
CA GLY A 115 25.17 36.28 14.25
C GLY A 115 26.30 37.23 14.67
N THR A 116 27.17 37.55 13.73
CA THR A 116 28.35 38.41 13.92
C THR A 116 28.21 39.69 13.10
N ILE A 117 28.51 40.85 13.70
CA ILE A 117 28.44 42.16 13.04
C ILE A 117 29.86 42.68 12.79
N ASN A 118 30.20 42.84 11.51
CA ASN A 118 31.43 43.49 11.04
C ASN A 118 31.09 44.90 10.51
N TYR A 119 31.98 45.89 10.70
CA TYR A 119 31.83 47.21 10.08
C TYR A 119 33.17 47.93 9.88
N GLY A 120 33.20 48.90 8.96
CA GLY A 120 34.35 49.74 8.64
C GLY A 120 33.99 50.91 7.71
N TYR A 121 34.88 51.88 7.50
CA TYR A 121 34.57 53.13 6.78
C TYR A 121 35.19 53.16 5.37
N GLY A 122 34.40 53.50 4.34
CA GLY A 122 34.79 53.58 2.92
C GLY A 122 33.61 53.87 1.96
N SER A 123 33.83 54.57 0.84
CA SER A 123 32.88 55.41 0.05
C SER A 123 31.77 54.75 -0.81
N CYS A 124 30.63 55.47 -0.92
CA CYS A 124 29.27 55.11 -1.39
C CYS A 124 29.02 54.61 -2.84
N TYR A 125 27.97 53.78 -3.05
CA TYR A 125 26.83 53.94 -4.01
C TYR A 125 25.72 52.86 -3.74
N LEU A 126 24.58 52.83 -4.46
CA LEU A 126 23.30 52.09 -4.14
C LEU A 126 22.62 51.53 -5.44
N ALA A 127 21.42 50.88 -5.55
CA ALA A 127 20.26 50.69 -4.63
C ALA A 127 19.23 49.55 -5.05
N VAL A 128 18.66 48.82 -4.06
CA VAL A 128 17.21 48.43 -3.90
C VAL A 128 16.54 47.31 -4.79
N TYR A 129 15.43 46.73 -4.29
CA TYR A 129 14.79 45.41 -4.61
C TYR A 129 13.36 45.44 -5.26
N GLY A 130 12.84 44.27 -5.70
CA GLY A 130 11.42 43.97 -6.03
C GLY A 130 11.00 42.50 -5.77
N ARG A 131 9.69 42.14 -5.84
CA ARG A 131 9.10 40.78 -5.53
C ARG A 131 7.69 40.53 -6.17
N VAL A 132 7.15 39.30 -5.97
CA VAL A 132 5.73 38.78 -6.09
C VAL A 132 5.12 38.62 -7.51
N ARG A 133 4.11 37.76 -7.82
CA ARG A 133 3.22 36.80 -7.08
C ARG A 133 2.69 35.63 -7.98
N GLU A 134 2.06 34.62 -7.38
CA GLU A 134 1.33 33.46 -7.98
C GLU A 134 -0.21 33.69 -8.13
N PRO A 135 -0.93 32.81 -8.89
CA PRO A 135 -2.39 32.62 -8.79
C PRO A 135 -2.91 31.14 -8.80
N SER A 136 -3.89 30.87 -7.93
CA SER A 136 -5.23 30.21 -8.11
C SER A 136 -5.61 29.35 -9.36
N ASP A 137 -6.60 28.44 -9.40
CA ASP A 137 -7.50 27.69 -8.46
C ASP A 137 -8.14 26.49 -9.26
N PHE A 138 -8.86 25.53 -8.64
CA PHE A 138 -9.56 24.38 -9.29
C PHE A 138 -10.03 23.22 -8.34
N ILE A 139 -11.33 22.87 -8.35
CA ILE A 139 -12.02 21.59 -7.99
C ILE A 139 -12.64 21.34 -6.56
N LYS A 140 -13.95 20.97 -6.60
CA LYS A 140 -14.79 20.11 -5.70
C LYS A 140 -15.68 19.25 -6.65
N ASN A 141 -16.34 18.13 -6.35
CA ASN A 141 -16.64 17.38 -5.12
C ASN A 141 -16.99 15.91 -5.49
N ILE A 142 -16.90 14.94 -4.56
CA ILE A 142 -17.34 13.54 -4.74
C ILE A 142 -18.09 13.08 -3.48
N GLN A 143 -19.15 12.28 -3.61
CA GLN A 143 -19.97 11.80 -2.49
C GLN A 143 -19.40 10.54 -1.79
N LEU A 144 -18.12 10.59 -1.43
CA LEU A 144 -17.69 9.89 -0.22
C LEU A 144 -18.12 10.73 0.98
N THR A 145 -18.50 10.08 2.09
CA THR A 145 -18.78 10.78 3.35
C THR A 145 -17.50 11.39 3.93
N GLU A 146 -17.64 12.33 4.89
CA GLU A 146 -16.50 13.00 5.53
C GLU A 146 -16.37 12.59 7.02
N ASN A 147 -16.82 11.37 7.36
CA ASN A 147 -16.87 10.87 8.73
C ASN A 147 -15.64 10.03 9.15
N ARG A 148 -14.74 9.72 8.22
CA ARG A 148 -13.42 9.13 8.46
C ARG A 148 -12.31 10.07 8.00
N MET A 149 -11.10 9.91 8.53
CA MET A 149 -9.92 10.68 8.13
C MET A 149 -9.44 10.35 6.71
N LEU A 150 -9.46 9.08 6.34
CA LEU A 150 -8.84 8.59 5.11
C LEU A 150 -9.72 7.55 4.41
N TYR A 151 -9.82 7.69 3.08
CA TYR A 151 -10.53 6.76 2.21
C TYR A 151 -9.62 6.37 1.05
N PHE A 152 -9.52 5.06 0.79
CA PHE A 152 -9.02 4.52 -0.46
C PHE A 152 -10.20 3.89 -1.21
N TRP A 153 -10.33 4.23 -2.49
CA TRP A 153 -11.20 3.56 -3.44
C TRP A 153 -10.31 2.80 -4.43
N ILE A 154 -10.60 1.52 -4.68
CA ILE A 154 -9.78 0.62 -5.51
C ILE A 154 -10.72 -0.11 -6.47
N SER A 155 -10.54 0.08 -7.77
CA SER A 155 -11.31 -0.62 -8.80
C SER A 155 -10.79 -2.04 -9.04
N ASP A 156 -11.70 -2.95 -9.38
CA ASP A 156 -11.33 -4.28 -9.88
C ASP A 156 -10.43 -4.21 -11.12
N GLY A 157 -10.53 -3.14 -11.92
CA GLY A 157 -9.66 -2.89 -13.07
C GLY A 157 -8.17 -2.70 -12.73
N LEU A 158 -7.83 -2.50 -11.45
CA LEU A 158 -6.44 -2.53 -10.97
C LEU A 158 -5.97 -3.93 -10.56
N LEU A 159 -6.90 -4.84 -10.25
CA LEU A 159 -6.61 -6.18 -9.73
C LEU A 159 -6.16 -7.15 -10.83
N ASP A 160 -6.80 -7.13 -12.02
CA ASP A 160 -6.41 -8.02 -13.12
C ASP A 160 -4.95 -7.84 -13.58
N PRO A 161 -4.41 -6.61 -13.76
CA PRO A 161 -2.98 -6.40 -14.02
C PRO A 161 -2.06 -6.93 -12.90
N LEU A 162 -2.47 -6.78 -11.64
CA LEU A 162 -1.72 -7.27 -10.47
C LEU A 162 -1.67 -8.80 -10.43
N MET A 163 -2.81 -9.47 -10.66
CA MET A 163 -2.90 -10.93 -10.68
C MET A 163 -2.17 -11.53 -11.88
N SER A 164 -2.22 -10.86 -13.05
CA SER A 164 -1.42 -11.22 -14.22
C SER A 164 0.09 -11.15 -13.92
N ALA A 165 0.56 -10.05 -13.33
CA ALA A 165 1.97 -9.90 -12.95
C ALA A 165 2.41 -10.95 -11.92
N ALA A 166 1.63 -11.18 -10.86
CA ALA A 166 1.96 -12.14 -9.81
C ALA A 166 1.93 -13.61 -10.30
N HIS A 167 1.05 -13.94 -11.26
CA HIS A 167 1.04 -15.24 -11.92
C HIS A 167 2.29 -15.44 -12.80
N HIS A 168 2.64 -14.45 -13.63
CA HIS A 168 3.80 -14.53 -14.52
C HIS A 168 5.15 -14.48 -13.79
N ASP A 169 5.21 -13.86 -12.60
CA ASP A 169 6.35 -13.92 -11.67
C ASP A 169 6.36 -15.22 -10.83
N GLY A 170 5.47 -16.18 -11.11
CA GLY A 170 5.47 -17.52 -10.52
C GLY A 170 5.06 -17.60 -9.05
N ARG A 171 4.48 -16.53 -8.46
CA ARG A 171 4.22 -16.44 -7.01
C ARG A 171 3.15 -17.40 -6.50
N PHE A 172 2.20 -17.76 -7.36
CA PHE A 172 1.07 -18.63 -7.04
C PHE A 172 1.43 -20.13 -7.07
N ILE A 173 2.47 -20.51 -6.31
CA ILE A 173 2.96 -21.88 -6.16
C ILE A 173 3.27 -22.15 -4.67
N ARG A 174 2.79 -23.27 -4.12
CA ARG A 174 3.12 -23.75 -2.77
C ARG A 174 3.45 -25.24 -2.79
N ASN A 175 4.51 -25.62 -2.08
CA ASN A 175 4.90 -27.00 -1.84
C ASN A 175 4.68 -27.29 -0.35
N ILE A 176 4.01 -28.40 -0.03
CA ILE A 176 3.65 -28.83 1.31
C ILE A 176 4.16 -30.26 1.50
N SER A 177 4.97 -30.49 2.54
CA SER A 177 5.60 -31.79 2.80
C SER A 177 5.81 -32.03 4.30
N GLY A 178 6.26 -33.23 4.67
CA GLY A 178 6.63 -33.57 6.04
C GLY A 178 5.48 -33.40 7.05
N THR A 179 5.78 -32.76 8.19
CA THR A 179 4.78 -32.52 9.25
C THR A 179 3.62 -31.66 8.76
N GLU A 180 3.88 -30.60 7.99
CA GLU A 180 2.81 -29.70 7.51
C GLU A 180 1.80 -30.43 6.61
N LEU A 181 2.28 -31.37 5.77
CA LEU A 181 1.39 -32.22 4.98
C LEU A 181 0.63 -33.21 5.87
N THR A 182 1.26 -33.71 6.93
CA THR A 182 0.63 -34.64 7.89
C THR A 182 -0.47 -33.95 8.70
N ASP A 183 -0.19 -32.73 9.17
CA ASP A 183 -1.11 -31.87 9.93
C ASP A 183 -2.31 -31.44 9.07
N LEU A 184 -2.08 -31.11 7.79
CA LEU A 184 -3.15 -30.84 6.83
C LEU A 184 -4.16 -32.00 6.73
N PHE A 185 -3.67 -33.25 6.71
CA PHE A 185 -4.49 -34.46 6.68
C PHE A 185 -4.92 -34.97 8.06
N GLN A 186 -4.79 -34.18 9.14
CA GLN A 186 -5.47 -34.46 10.43
C GLN A 186 -6.92 -33.95 10.46
N THR A 187 -7.30 -33.03 9.57
CA THR A 187 -8.70 -32.57 9.45
C THR A 187 -9.63 -33.73 9.10
N GLU A 188 -10.69 -33.91 9.90
CA GLU A 188 -11.73 -34.90 9.62
C GLU A 188 -12.63 -34.43 8.47
N LEU A 189 -12.82 -35.31 7.49
CA LEU A 189 -13.71 -35.12 6.35
C LEU A 189 -14.87 -36.10 6.45
N SER A 190 -16.04 -35.69 5.95
CA SER A 190 -17.26 -36.51 5.92
C SER A 190 -17.19 -37.63 4.87
N SER A 191 -16.37 -37.45 3.84
CA SER A 191 -16.01 -38.46 2.84
C SER A 191 -14.95 -39.44 3.36
N ALA A 192 -15.20 -40.74 3.18
CA ALA A 192 -14.29 -41.80 3.59
C ALA A 192 -12.96 -41.74 2.82
N ARG A 193 -11.85 -41.53 3.53
CA ARG A 193 -10.50 -41.37 2.96
C ARG A 193 -10.09 -42.59 2.12
N PRO A 194 -9.79 -42.44 0.82
CA PRO A 194 -9.40 -43.56 -0.03
C PRO A 194 -8.10 -44.24 0.44
N GLU A 195 -8.09 -45.57 0.45
CA GLU A 195 -6.93 -46.40 0.83
C GLU A 195 -5.68 -46.05 0.00
N LEU A 196 -5.87 -45.73 -1.28
CA LEU A 196 -4.83 -45.29 -2.21
C LEU A 196 -4.13 -44.00 -1.73
N LEU A 197 -4.91 -43.05 -1.21
CA LEU A 197 -4.40 -41.78 -0.70
C LEU A 197 -3.63 -41.98 0.62
N ASN A 198 -4.15 -42.83 1.52
CA ASN A 198 -3.40 -43.25 2.71
C ASN A 198 -2.06 -43.91 2.35
N LYS A 199 -2.03 -44.78 1.33
CA LYS A 199 -0.81 -45.42 0.84
C LYS A 199 0.22 -44.41 0.31
N TRP A 200 -0.22 -43.37 -0.38
CA TRP A 200 0.67 -42.30 -0.86
C TRP A 200 1.17 -41.40 0.29
N LEU A 201 0.29 -40.99 1.21
CA LEU A 201 0.67 -40.16 2.37
C LEU A 201 1.55 -40.93 3.37
N SER A 202 1.57 -42.26 3.30
CA SER A 202 2.45 -43.14 4.11
C SER A 202 3.72 -43.60 3.37
N SER A 203 4.03 -43.05 2.20
CA SER A 203 5.30 -43.35 1.51
C SER A 203 6.47 -42.58 2.13
N GLU A 204 7.68 -42.88 1.67
CA GLU A 204 8.83 -42.00 1.90
C GLU A 204 8.63 -40.70 1.11
N GLY A 205 8.92 -39.56 1.74
CA GLY A 205 8.86 -38.20 1.17
C GLY A 205 7.65 -37.85 0.29
N PRO A 206 6.40 -37.84 0.80
CA PRO A 206 5.28 -37.29 0.08
C PRO A 206 5.35 -35.75 0.06
N MET A 207 5.19 -35.16 -1.12
CA MET A 207 5.10 -33.71 -1.31
C MET A 207 3.86 -33.36 -2.15
N LEU A 208 2.97 -32.55 -1.59
CA LEU A 208 1.84 -31.97 -2.29
C LEU A 208 2.25 -30.59 -2.84
N LYS A 209 2.12 -30.39 -4.14
CA LYS A 209 2.44 -29.14 -4.82
C LYS A 209 1.17 -28.56 -5.44
N ALA A 210 0.76 -27.39 -4.99
CA ALA A 210 -0.38 -26.65 -5.49
C ALA A 210 0.10 -25.42 -6.29
N ARG A 211 -0.48 -25.18 -7.46
CA ARG A 211 -0.17 -24.01 -8.30
C ARG A 211 -1.37 -23.48 -9.06
N SER A 212 -1.38 -22.19 -9.34
CA SER A 212 -2.25 -21.59 -10.36
C SER A 212 -1.84 -22.11 -11.76
N VAL A 213 -2.82 -22.60 -12.54
CA VAL A 213 -2.64 -23.08 -13.93
C VAL A 213 -2.85 -21.95 -14.94
N SER A 214 -3.78 -21.06 -14.63
CA SER A 214 -4.06 -19.82 -15.38
C SER A 214 -4.07 -18.63 -14.43
N VAL A 215 -3.81 -17.42 -14.96
CA VAL A 215 -4.00 -16.15 -14.24
C VAL A 215 -5.35 -16.17 -13.51
N PRO A 216 -5.39 -15.99 -12.18
CA PRO A 216 -6.65 -15.86 -11.45
C PRO A 216 -7.33 -14.52 -11.78
N HIS A 217 -8.65 -14.54 -11.89
CA HIS A 217 -9.46 -13.33 -12.07
C HIS A 217 -10.06 -12.90 -10.73
N MET A 218 -10.12 -11.59 -10.48
CA MET A 218 -10.70 -11.00 -9.27
C MET A 218 -11.75 -9.95 -9.63
N TRP A 219 -12.87 -9.98 -8.92
CA TRP A 219 -13.93 -8.98 -9.01
C TRP A 219 -14.61 -8.81 -7.64
N THR A 220 -15.19 -7.65 -7.38
CA THR A 220 -15.81 -7.32 -6.11
C THR A 220 -17.32 -7.16 -6.28
N THR A 221 -18.07 -7.70 -5.31
CA THR A 221 -19.51 -7.55 -5.17
C THR A 221 -19.82 -7.00 -3.78
N THR A 222 -21.09 -6.71 -3.47
CA THR A 222 -21.51 -6.35 -2.11
C THR A 222 -21.36 -7.48 -1.08
N GLU A 223 -21.05 -8.70 -1.50
CA GLU A 223 -20.81 -9.84 -0.61
C GLU A 223 -19.32 -9.97 -0.21
N GLY A 224 -18.39 -9.55 -1.07
CA GLY A 224 -16.95 -9.68 -0.86
C GLY A 224 -16.15 -9.54 -2.17
N THR A 225 -14.82 -9.64 -2.08
CA THR A 225 -13.97 -9.76 -3.27
C THR A 225 -13.88 -11.23 -3.66
N SER A 226 -14.45 -11.57 -4.80
CA SER A 226 -14.44 -12.90 -5.39
C SER A 226 -13.13 -13.14 -6.15
N VAL A 227 -12.56 -14.32 -5.96
CA VAL A 227 -11.36 -14.80 -6.66
C VAL A 227 -11.69 -16.11 -7.35
N ARG A 228 -11.45 -16.19 -8.66
CA ARG A 228 -11.57 -17.45 -9.43
C ARG A 228 -10.22 -17.88 -9.97
N ALA A 229 -9.83 -19.11 -9.70
CA ALA A 229 -8.58 -19.70 -10.14
C ALA A 229 -8.77 -21.15 -10.61
N VAL A 230 -8.09 -21.53 -11.70
CA VAL A 230 -7.82 -22.94 -11.98
C VAL A 230 -6.58 -23.32 -11.19
N ALA A 231 -6.74 -24.13 -10.14
CA ALA A 231 -5.66 -24.64 -9.33
C ALA A 231 -5.31 -26.08 -9.76
N GLY A 232 -4.04 -26.30 -10.09
CA GLY A 232 -3.46 -27.60 -10.41
C GLY A 232 -2.73 -28.16 -9.19
N VAL A 233 -3.03 -29.40 -8.84
CA VAL A 233 -2.51 -30.07 -7.64
C VAL A 233 -1.80 -31.35 -8.04
N GLU A 234 -0.53 -31.42 -7.69
CA GLU A 234 0.42 -32.50 -7.99
C GLU A 234 0.82 -33.19 -6.68
N LEU A 235 0.58 -34.50 -6.55
CA LEU A 235 1.14 -35.30 -5.45
C LEU A 235 2.37 -36.05 -5.96
N LEU A 236 3.53 -35.66 -5.45
CA LEU A 236 4.85 -36.22 -5.77
C LEU A 236 5.32 -37.11 -4.62
N LEU A 237 6.06 -38.17 -4.97
CA LEU A 237 6.65 -39.12 -4.02
C LEU A 237 8.14 -39.23 -4.38
N ASP A 238 9.05 -39.21 -3.40
CA ASP A 238 10.51 -39.11 -3.60
C ASP A 238 11.16 -40.15 -4.55
N SER A 239 10.44 -41.22 -4.90
CA SER A 239 10.91 -42.29 -5.79
C SER A 239 10.50 -42.14 -7.27
N GLN A 240 9.79 -41.07 -7.68
CA GLN A 240 9.25 -40.93 -9.04
C GLN A 240 9.34 -39.51 -9.62
N ASP A 241 9.90 -39.39 -10.83
CA ASP A 241 9.88 -38.16 -11.66
C ASP A 241 8.46 -37.73 -12.09
N MET A 242 7.46 -38.59 -11.90
CA MET A 242 6.07 -38.39 -12.30
C MET A 242 5.15 -38.32 -11.07
N PRO A 243 4.19 -37.38 -11.02
CA PRO A 243 3.26 -37.29 -9.91
C PRO A 243 2.31 -38.50 -9.90
N ALA A 244 2.08 -39.06 -8.72
CA ALA A 244 1.17 -40.17 -8.50
C ALA A 244 -0.30 -39.76 -8.74
N LEU A 245 -0.62 -38.49 -8.47
CA LEU A 245 -1.90 -37.84 -8.74
C LEU A 245 -1.67 -36.45 -9.35
N TYR A 246 -2.41 -36.13 -10.41
CA TYR A 246 -2.59 -34.78 -10.92
C TYR A 246 -4.07 -34.50 -11.19
N PHE A 247 -4.60 -33.46 -10.54
CA PHE A 247 -5.93 -32.94 -10.83
C PHE A 247 -5.89 -31.42 -10.95
N GLU A 248 -6.86 -30.87 -11.68
CA GLU A 248 -7.12 -29.44 -11.75
C GLU A 248 -8.51 -29.16 -11.19
N THR A 249 -8.72 -27.99 -10.62
CA THR A 249 -10.00 -27.59 -10.04
C THR A 249 -10.28 -26.13 -10.32
N ASP A 250 -11.52 -25.83 -10.72
CA ASP A 250 -12.03 -24.48 -10.92
C ASP A 250 -12.68 -24.03 -9.60
N VAL A 251 -11.92 -23.23 -8.85
CA VAL A 251 -12.28 -22.78 -7.51
C VAL A 251 -12.67 -21.31 -7.57
N THR A 252 -13.88 -20.99 -7.09
CA THR A 252 -14.29 -19.62 -6.81
C THR A 252 -14.41 -19.44 -5.29
N VAL A 253 -13.83 -18.37 -4.76
CA VAL A 253 -13.83 -18.05 -3.33
C VAL A 253 -14.23 -16.59 -3.15
N VAL A 254 -15.23 -16.33 -2.33
CA VAL A 254 -15.56 -14.97 -1.86
C VAL A 254 -14.70 -14.70 -0.63
N VAL A 255 -13.93 -13.61 -0.64
CA VAL A 255 -13.02 -13.23 0.44
C VAL A 255 -13.44 -11.90 1.04
N ASN A 256 -13.67 -11.89 2.35
CA ASN A 256 -13.93 -10.70 3.15
C ASN A 256 -12.67 -10.35 3.94
N ALA A 257 -12.00 -9.27 3.56
CA ALA A 257 -10.86 -8.73 4.29
C ALA A 257 -11.30 -7.87 5.48
N SER A 258 -10.47 -7.84 6.53
CA SER A 258 -10.60 -6.96 7.69
C SER A 258 -9.21 -6.73 8.29
N TYR A 259 -9.02 -5.68 9.09
CA TYR A 259 -7.72 -5.37 9.69
C TYR A 259 -7.88 -5.08 11.18
N ALA A 260 -7.13 -5.80 12.03
CA ALA A 260 -7.17 -5.66 13.48
C ALA A 260 -5.81 -6.02 14.07
N GLU A 261 -5.46 -5.47 15.25
CA GLU A 261 -4.20 -5.77 15.96
C GLU A 261 -2.92 -5.65 15.10
N LYS A 262 -2.93 -4.71 14.14
CA LYS A 262 -1.91 -4.50 13.09
C LYS A 262 -1.66 -5.74 12.21
N LYS A 263 -2.73 -6.47 11.85
CA LYS A 263 -2.72 -7.65 10.96
C LYS A 263 -3.88 -7.64 9.98
N LEU A 264 -3.65 -8.20 8.79
CA LEU A 264 -4.72 -8.57 7.85
C LEU A 264 -5.41 -9.85 8.32
N ILE A 265 -6.74 -9.89 8.20
CA ILE A 265 -7.58 -11.06 8.48
C ILE A 265 -8.49 -11.29 7.26
N LEU A 266 -8.43 -12.48 6.67
CA LEU A 266 -9.09 -12.87 5.44
C LEU A 266 -10.09 -14.00 5.69
N LYS A 267 -11.39 -13.70 5.64
CA LYS A 267 -12.45 -14.71 5.78
C LYS A 267 -12.89 -15.18 4.40
N ALA A 268 -12.50 -16.41 4.04
CA ALA A 268 -12.86 -17.05 2.79
C ALA A 268 -14.12 -17.90 2.92
N THR A 269 -15.05 -17.75 1.97
CA THR A 269 -16.21 -18.63 1.77
C THR A 269 -16.16 -19.18 0.37
N ALA A 270 -16.21 -20.51 0.20
CA ALA A 270 -16.06 -21.15 -1.11
C ALA A 270 -17.41 -21.26 -1.85
N ASP A 271 -17.44 -20.84 -3.10
CA ASP A 271 -18.46 -21.20 -4.09
C ASP A 271 -17.84 -22.22 -5.07
N TYR A 272 -17.57 -23.40 -4.51
CA TYR A 272 -16.84 -24.46 -5.20
C TYR A 272 -17.72 -25.17 -6.23
N LYS A 273 -17.19 -25.41 -7.45
CA LYS A 273 -17.95 -25.99 -8.57
C LYS A 273 -17.42 -27.33 -9.10
N CYS A 274 -16.14 -27.45 -9.49
CA CYS A 274 -15.65 -28.65 -10.20
C CYS A 274 -14.20 -29.08 -9.88
N ILE A 275 -13.97 -30.41 -9.85
CA ILE A 275 -12.65 -31.07 -10.01
C ILE A 275 -12.62 -31.85 -11.33
N PHE A 276 -11.54 -31.61 -12.08
CA PHE A 276 -11.14 -32.33 -13.28
C PHE A 276 -9.87 -33.13 -12.95
N ILE A 277 -10.04 -34.41 -12.59
CA ILE A 277 -8.92 -35.35 -12.43
C ILE A 277 -8.34 -35.60 -13.83
N HIS A 278 -7.10 -35.15 -14.06
CA HIS A 278 -6.46 -35.21 -15.38
C HIS A 278 -5.48 -36.38 -15.52
N LYS A 279 -4.81 -36.79 -14.43
CA LYS A 279 -4.02 -38.03 -14.38
C LYS A 279 -4.12 -38.67 -13.00
N CYS A 280 -4.58 -39.91 -12.95
CA CYS A 280 -4.45 -40.76 -11.77
C CYS A 280 -4.14 -42.17 -12.26
N TYR A 281 -2.91 -42.62 -12.06
CA TYR A 281 -2.49 -43.94 -12.51
C TYR A 281 -2.97 -45.01 -11.49
N MET A 282 -3.39 -46.18 -11.99
CA MET A 282 -3.82 -47.35 -11.21
C MET A 282 -5.21 -47.30 -10.53
N ILE A 283 -6.16 -46.48 -10.99
CA ILE A 283 -7.55 -46.48 -10.48
C ILE A 283 -8.61 -46.97 -11.49
N SER A 284 -9.73 -47.45 -10.96
CA SER A 284 -10.96 -47.75 -11.72
C SER A 284 -11.96 -46.60 -11.64
N LEU A 285 -12.91 -46.50 -12.58
CA LEU A 285 -13.93 -45.43 -12.62
C LEU A 285 -14.66 -45.22 -11.29
N LYS A 286 -15.04 -46.30 -10.60
CA LYS A 286 -15.71 -46.23 -9.29
C LYS A 286 -14.79 -45.72 -8.16
N MET A 287 -13.48 -45.96 -8.26
CA MET A 287 -12.50 -45.35 -7.38
C MET A 287 -12.26 -43.87 -7.72
N GLU A 288 -12.36 -43.50 -9.01
CA GLU A 288 -12.25 -42.11 -9.46
C GLU A 288 -13.38 -41.24 -8.92
N GLU A 289 -14.64 -41.72 -8.93
CA GLU A 289 -15.78 -41.01 -8.35
C GLU A 289 -15.61 -40.76 -6.85
N ASN A 290 -15.22 -41.78 -6.08
CA ASN A 290 -14.98 -41.65 -4.64
C ASN A 290 -13.79 -40.71 -4.34
N LEU A 291 -12.70 -40.85 -5.10
CA LEU A 291 -11.54 -39.96 -5.01
C LEU A 291 -11.91 -38.51 -5.36
N ARG A 292 -12.76 -38.28 -6.38
CA ARG A 292 -13.24 -36.94 -6.75
C ARG A 292 -14.03 -36.28 -5.63
N GLY A 293 -14.98 -37.00 -5.02
CA GLY A 293 -15.75 -36.50 -3.89
C GLY A 293 -14.87 -36.16 -2.68
N HIS A 294 -13.90 -37.02 -2.37
CA HIS A 294 -12.96 -36.77 -1.27
C HIS A 294 -12.01 -35.59 -1.54
N LEU A 295 -11.48 -35.47 -2.77
CA LEU A 295 -10.61 -34.35 -3.15
C LEU A 295 -11.38 -33.01 -3.19
N GLN A 296 -12.66 -33.02 -3.59
CA GLN A 296 -13.53 -31.85 -3.50
C GLN A 296 -13.67 -31.35 -2.07
N GLU A 297 -14.04 -32.24 -1.14
CA GLU A 297 -14.17 -31.87 0.27
C GLU A 297 -12.83 -31.46 0.90
N ALA A 298 -11.72 -32.09 0.49
CA ALA A 298 -10.38 -31.72 0.93
C ALA A 298 -9.95 -30.34 0.41
N VAL A 299 -10.23 -29.99 -0.86
CA VAL A 299 -9.96 -28.64 -1.39
C VAL A 299 -10.76 -27.59 -0.62
N GLU A 300 -12.04 -27.86 -0.35
CA GLU A 300 -12.95 -26.97 0.38
C GLU A 300 -12.51 -26.77 1.85
N LYS A 301 -12.35 -27.85 2.61
CA LYS A 301 -12.18 -27.80 4.08
C LYS A 301 -10.74 -27.75 4.56
N MET A 302 -9.77 -28.12 3.73
CA MET A 302 -8.33 -28.10 4.07
C MET A 302 -7.56 -27.16 3.14
N GLY A 303 -7.73 -27.29 1.82
CA GLY A 303 -6.96 -26.56 0.82
C GLY A 303 -7.14 -25.04 0.89
N ILE A 304 -8.38 -24.55 0.83
CA ILE A 304 -8.69 -23.12 0.87
C ILE A 304 -8.25 -22.48 2.20
N PRO A 305 -8.61 -23.02 3.40
CA PRO A 305 -8.11 -22.49 4.67
C PRO A 305 -6.57 -22.49 4.76
N LYS A 306 -5.90 -23.53 4.24
CA LYS A 306 -4.44 -23.59 4.26
C LYS A 306 -3.80 -22.54 3.37
N VAL A 307 -4.34 -22.26 2.18
CA VAL A 307 -3.89 -21.16 1.31
C VAL A 307 -4.06 -19.80 1.99
N ILE A 308 -5.21 -19.56 2.63
CA ILE A 308 -5.46 -18.33 3.41
C ILE A 308 -4.43 -18.17 4.55
N SER A 309 -4.09 -19.25 5.25
CA SER A 309 -3.10 -19.22 6.34
C SER A 309 -1.66 -18.86 5.91
N TYR A 310 -1.35 -18.93 4.61
CA TYR A 310 -0.12 -18.35 4.04
C TYR A 310 -0.31 -16.87 3.66
N LEU A 311 -1.44 -16.54 3.02
CA LEU A 311 -1.69 -15.19 2.50
C LEU A 311 -1.85 -14.14 3.60
N GLU A 312 -2.52 -14.43 4.72
CA GLU A 312 -2.68 -13.50 5.84
C GLU A 312 -1.34 -12.97 6.39
N PRO A 313 -0.37 -13.83 6.80
CA PRO A 313 0.91 -13.35 7.29
C PRO A 313 1.81 -12.77 6.19
N GLU A 314 1.79 -13.30 4.96
CA GLU A 314 2.62 -12.77 3.86
C GLU A 314 2.18 -11.36 3.44
N LEU A 315 0.88 -11.12 3.31
CA LEU A 315 0.34 -9.78 3.00
C LEU A 315 0.51 -8.82 4.17
N THR A 316 0.40 -9.29 5.42
CA THR A 316 0.71 -8.47 6.60
C THR A 316 2.19 -8.07 6.61
N ALA A 317 3.11 -9.01 6.36
CA ALA A 317 4.54 -8.73 6.29
C ALA A 317 4.88 -7.71 5.20
N LEU A 318 4.28 -7.80 4.01
CA LEU A 318 4.48 -6.83 2.93
C LEU A 318 3.99 -5.42 3.31
N MET A 319 2.88 -5.29 4.05
CA MET A 319 2.42 -4.00 4.56
C MET A 319 3.36 -3.43 5.65
N ASP A 320 3.87 -4.31 6.52
CA ASP A 320 4.83 -3.97 7.57
C ASP A 320 6.20 -3.56 7.02
N GLU A 321 6.66 -4.16 5.92
CA GLU A 321 7.85 -3.76 5.16
C GLU A 321 7.71 -2.35 4.56
N GLN A 322 6.48 -1.93 4.21
CA GLN A 322 6.17 -0.56 3.81
C GLN A 322 5.88 0.37 5.01
N GLY A 323 6.05 -0.11 6.25
CA GLY A 323 5.90 0.65 7.48
C GLY A 323 4.46 0.90 7.95
N LEU A 324 3.48 0.12 7.48
CA LEU A 324 2.08 0.28 7.90
C LEU A 324 1.92 0.10 9.42
N ASN A 325 2.66 -0.83 10.02
CA ASN A 325 2.72 -1.07 11.46
C ASN A 325 3.18 0.13 12.30
N LEU A 326 3.90 1.09 11.70
CA LEU A 326 4.38 2.28 12.39
C LEU A 326 3.23 3.23 12.73
N PHE A 327 2.18 3.25 11.90
CA PHE A 327 0.99 4.08 12.09
C PHE A 327 -0.01 3.43 13.05
N ASP A 328 -0.77 4.26 13.79
CA ASP A 328 -1.85 3.79 14.65
C ASP A 328 -3.17 3.89 13.90
N ILE A 329 -3.53 2.80 13.22
CA ILE A 329 -4.75 2.68 12.42
C ILE A 329 -5.95 2.44 13.34
N ILE A 330 -6.95 3.30 13.22
CA ILE A 330 -8.12 3.37 14.11
C ILE A 330 -9.38 3.03 13.31
N ASN A 331 -10.14 2.04 13.77
CA ASN A 331 -11.41 1.58 13.16
C ASN A 331 -11.38 1.41 11.63
N PRO A 332 -10.42 0.66 11.06
CA PRO A 332 -10.37 0.43 9.61
C PRO A 332 -11.50 -0.51 9.17
N GLU A 333 -12.24 -0.08 8.16
CA GLU A 333 -13.33 -0.84 7.55
C GLU A 333 -13.01 -1.10 6.07
N VAL A 334 -13.17 -2.35 5.64
CA VAL A 334 -13.09 -2.75 4.23
C VAL A 334 -14.51 -3.03 3.74
N LEU A 335 -14.99 -2.21 2.82
CA LEU A 335 -16.35 -2.20 2.31
C LEU A 335 -16.33 -2.60 0.83
N PRO A 336 -16.59 -3.88 0.50
CA PRO A 336 -16.67 -4.36 -0.88
C PRO A 336 -17.97 -3.87 -1.53
N GLN A 337 -17.91 -3.49 -2.80
CA GLN A 337 -19.02 -2.98 -3.62
C GLN A 337 -18.95 -3.58 -5.03
N ASP A 338 -19.99 -3.40 -5.83
CA ASP A 338 -20.02 -3.88 -7.22
C ASP A 338 -18.96 -3.15 -8.08
N GLY A 339 -17.90 -3.86 -8.48
CA GLY A 339 -16.80 -3.34 -9.31
C GLY A 339 -15.62 -2.68 -8.56
N TYR A 340 -15.69 -2.54 -7.23
CA TYR A 340 -14.65 -1.85 -6.45
C TYR A 340 -14.70 -2.14 -4.94
N VAL A 341 -13.58 -1.86 -4.24
CA VAL A 341 -13.47 -1.87 -2.77
C VAL A 341 -13.27 -0.43 -2.26
N ILE A 342 -13.93 -0.07 -1.17
CA ILE A 342 -13.57 1.08 -0.33
C ILE A 342 -12.85 0.57 0.93
N VAL A 343 -11.70 1.16 1.26
CA VAL A 343 -11.08 1.04 2.58
C VAL A 343 -11.18 2.40 3.26
N GLN A 344 -11.84 2.49 4.41
CA GLN A 344 -12.01 3.74 5.16
C GLN A 344 -11.46 3.57 6.59
N LEU A 345 -10.72 4.56 7.08
CA LEU A 345 -10.07 4.50 8.40
C LEU A 345 -9.81 5.87 9.02
N ASP A 346 -9.64 5.86 10.34
CA ASP A 346 -9.06 6.97 11.10
C ASP A 346 -7.59 6.64 11.44
N PHE A 347 -6.73 7.64 11.67
CA PHE A 347 -5.32 7.39 12.00
C PHE A 347 -4.75 8.33 13.07
N GLY A 348 -3.99 7.75 14.00
CA GLY A 348 -3.05 8.48 14.83
C GLY A 348 -1.72 8.65 14.09
N PHE A 349 -1.19 9.88 14.05
CA PHE A 349 0.06 10.19 13.38
C PHE A 349 1.23 10.24 14.38
N PRO A 350 2.16 9.26 14.39
CA PRO A 350 3.20 9.18 15.41
C PRO A 350 4.27 10.25 15.23
N GLN A 351 4.39 11.16 16.20
CA GLN A 351 5.30 12.32 16.14
C GLN A 351 6.77 11.94 15.92
N HIS A 352 7.21 10.77 16.39
CA HIS A 352 8.60 10.32 16.21
C HIS A 352 8.96 10.10 14.73
N LEU A 353 8.03 9.61 13.90
CA LEU A 353 8.26 9.42 12.47
C LEU A 353 8.54 10.74 11.75
N LEU A 354 7.83 11.80 12.12
CA LEU A 354 8.04 13.13 11.57
C LEU A 354 9.40 13.70 11.97
N VAL A 355 9.77 13.57 13.25
CA VAL A 355 11.07 14.02 13.75
C VAL A 355 12.22 13.25 13.08
N GLU A 356 12.06 11.96 12.79
CA GLU A 356 13.03 11.21 11.99
C GLU A 356 13.05 11.62 10.52
N PHE A 357 11.90 11.80 9.88
CA PHE A 357 11.83 12.27 8.50
C PHE A 357 12.52 13.64 8.33
N LEU A 358 12.18 14.61 9.18
CA LEU A 358 12.80 15.94 9.17
C LEU A 358 14.32 15.86 9.38
N LYS A 359 14.81 14.99 10.27
CA LYS A 359 16.26 14.74 10.44
C LYS A 359 16.92 14.10 9.21
N ARG A 360 16.20 13.29 8.41
CA ARG A 360 16.73 12.68 7.18
C ARG A 360 16.66 13.60 5.95
N THR A 361 15.78 14.60 5.97
CA THR A 361 15.52 15.51 4.83
C THR A 361 16.20 16.87 4.96
N LEU A 362 16.59 17.28 6.18
CA LEU A 362 17.19 18.60 6.46
C LEU A 362 18.68 18.57 6.83
N ASN A 363 19.31 17.39 6.88
CA ASN A 363 20.77 17.19 6.94
C ASN A 363 21.33 16.87 5.54
#